data_AF-A0A8X7BDC9-F1
#
_entry.id   AF-A0A8X7BDC9-F1
#
_cell.length_a   1.000
_cell.length_b   1.000
_cell.length_c   1.000
_cell.angle_alpha   90.00
_cell.angle_beta   90.00
_cell.angle_gamma   90.00
#
_symmetry.space_group_name_H-M   'P 1'
#
loop_
_entity.id
_entity.type
_entity.pdbx_description
1 polymer ?
#
loop_
_entity_poly.entity_id
_entity_poly.type
_entity_poly.pdbx_seq_one_letter_code
_entity_poly.pdbx_strand_id
1 'polypeptide(L)'
;MTRRNHLDDFTRGIMIGKLEKGRTVTSVAAEFGLNISVVLRAWKAFQNTGTAVRKVGGGHPRTKTAGDGRYIILHAQRDRQQSASTIAHPLCTATG
;
A
#
# COMPACT_ATOMS: atom_id res chain seq x y z
N MET A 1 13.72 8.42 -16.69
CA MET A 1 12.56 8.63 -15.79
C MET A 1 11.31 8.09 -16.47
N THR A 2 10.83 6.91 -16.11
CA THR A 2 9.66 6.30 -16.76
C THR A 2 8.41 6.69 -15.99
N ARG A 3 7.65 7.65 -16.52
CA ARG A 3 6.30 7.95 -16.04
C ARG A 3 5.43 6.74 -16.37
N ARG A 4 5.11 5.92 -15.36
CA ARG A 4 4.16 4.81 -15.55
C ARG A 4 2.78 5.44 -15.72
N ASN A 5 2.26 5.42 -16.94
CA ASN A 5 0.89 5.85 -17.23
C ASN A 5 -0.05 5.04 -16.35
N HIS A 6 -0.66 5.72 -15.37
CA HIS A 6 -1.50 5.08 -14.37
C HIS A 6 -2.90 4.91 -14.97
N LEU A 7 -3.40 3.67 -14.97
CA LEU A 7 -4.81 3.41 -15.24
C LEU A 7 -5.64 4.05 -14.13
N ASP A 8 -6.53 4.95 -14.51
CA ASP A 8 -7.45 5.62 -13.58
C ASP A 8 -8.37 4.60 -12.88
N ASP A 9 -8.67 4.85 -11.60
CA ASP A 9 -9.47 3.92 -10.79
C ASP A 9 -10.92 3.81 -11.30
N PHE A 10 -11.46 4.85 -11.96
CA PHE A 10 -12.78 4.77 -12.59
C PHE A 10 -12.76 3.78 -13.77
N THR A 11 -11.81 3.95 -14.70
CA THR A 11 -11.65 3.04 -15.84
C THR A 11 -11.40 1.60 -15.38
N ARG A 12 -10.62 1.43 -14.31
CA ARG A 12 -10.37 0.14 -13.67
C ARG A 12 -11.65 -0.48 -13.09
N GLY A 13 -12.51 0.32 -12.46
CA GLY A 13 -13.82 -0.13 -11.94
C GLY A 13 -14.76 -0.61 -13.04
N ILE A 14 -14.90 0.17 -14.12
CA ILE A 14 -15.74 -0.22 -15.26
C ILE A 14 -15.21 -1.50 -15.93
N MET A 15 -13.90 -1.60 -16.09
CA MET A 15 -13.23 -2.77 -16.66
C MET A 15 -13.49 -4.03 -15.83
N ILE A 16 -13.37 -3.95 -14.50
CA ILE A 16 -13.65 -5.08 -13.59
C ILE A 16 -15.13 -5.46 -13.63
N GLY A 17 -16.05 -4.50 -13.58
CA GLY A 17 -17.49 -4.80 -13.62
C GLY A 17 -17.93 -5.49 -14.92
N LYS A 18 -17.21 -5.28 -16.04
CA LYS A 18 -17.42 -6.04 -17.29
C LYS A 18 -16.92 -7.48 -17.19
N LEU A 19 -15.77 -7.70 -16.55
CA LEU A 19 -15.22 -9.04 -16.32
C LEU A 19 -16.09 -9.85 -15.36
N GLU A 20 -16.65 -9.22 -14.32
CA GLU A 20 -17.60 -9.86 -13.40
C GLU A 20 -18.88 -10.32 -14.11
N LYS A 21 -19.32 -9.61 -15.16
CA LYS A 21 -20.44 -10.01 -16.03
C LYS A 21 -20.10 -11.14 -17.01
N GLY A 22 -18.92 -11.76 -16.90
CA GLY A 22 -18.51 -12.90 -17.73
C GLY A 22 -17.90 -12.51 -19.08
N ARG A 23 -17.52 -11.24 -19.29
CA ARG A 23 -16.82 -10.84 -20.54
C ARG A 23 -15.39 -11.37 -20.57
N THR A 24 -14.91 -11.69 -21.76
CA THR A 24 -13.54 -12.16 -21.95
C THR A 24 -12.53 -11.03 -21.78
N VAL A 25 -11.36 -11.37 -21.22
CA VAL A 25 -10.25 -10.42 -21.01
C VAL A 25 -9.80 -9.76 -22.31
N THR A 26 -9.80 -10.50 -23.42
CA THR A 26 -9.40 -9.99 -24.74
C THR A 26 -10.40 -8.96 -25.28
N SER A 27 -11.70 -9.22 -25.14
CA SER A 27 -12.76 -8.26 -25.52
C SER A 27 -12.63 -6.97 -24.72
N VAL A 28 -12.42 -7.07 -23.42
CA VAL A 28 -12.24 -5.91 -22.53
C VAL A 28 -10.95 -5.16 -22.87
N ALA A 29 -9.83 -5.86 -23.11
CA ALA A 29 -8.58 -5.22 -23.50
C ALA A 29 -8.70 -4.40 -24.79
N ALA A 30 -9.38 -4.96 -25.81
CA ALA A 30 -9.63 -4.29 -27.08
C ALA A 30 -10.53 -3.06 -26.91
N GLU A 31 -11.58 -3.15 -26.09
CA GLU A 31 -12.52 -2.05 -25.83
C GLU A 31 -11.82 -0.83 -25.20
N PHE A 32 -10.87 -1.07 -24.28
CA PHE A 32 -10.15 0.00 -23.59
C PHE A 32 -8.81 0.38 -24.26
N GLY A 33 -8.43 -0.27 -25.37
CA GLY A 33 -7.13 -0.06 -26.02
C GLY A 33 -5.93 -0.39 -25.10
N LEU A 34 -6.13 -1.28 -24.12
CA LEU A 34 -5.12 -1.64 -23.13
C LEU A 34 -4.44 -2.94 -23.51
N ASN A 35 -3.19 -3.09 -23.08
CA ASN A 35 -2.52 -4.39 -23.17
C ASN A 35 -3.25 -5.41 -22.27
N ILE A 36 -3.45 -6.62 -22.78
CA ILE A 36 -4.06 -7.75 -22.06
C ILE A 36 -3.45 -7.94 -20.66
N SER A 37 -2.14 -7.73 -20.52
CA SER A 37 -1.42 -7.83 -19.24
C SER A 37 -1.92 -6.85 -18.17
N VAL A 38 -2.37 -5.67 -18.57
CA VAL A 38 -2.93 -4.66 -17.66
C VAL A 38 -4.28 -5.15 -17.13
N VAL A 39 -5.13 -5.66 -18.01
CA VAL A 39 -6.46 -6.21 -17.68
C VAL A 39 -6.32 -7.43 -16.77
N LEU A 40 -5.45 -8.38 -17.11
CA LEU A 40 -5.18 -9.57 -16.29
C LEU A 40 -4.68 -9.21 -14.89
N ARG A 41 -3.74 -8.26 -14.80
CA ARG A 41 -3.19 -7.83 -13.51
C ARG A 41 -4.25 -7.15 -12.65
N ALA A 42 -5.11 -6.34 -13.25
CA ALA A 42 -6.21 -5.71 -12.54
C ALA A 42 -7.24 -6.74 -12.05
N TRP A 43 -7.60 -7.71 -12.89
CA TRP A 43 -8.51 -8.80 -12.54
C TRP A 43 -7.96 -9.67 -11.41
N LYS A 44 -6.67 -10.03 -11.47
CA LYS A 44 -6.02 -10.81 -10.40
C LYS A 44 -5.95 -10.03 -9.08
N ALA A 45 -5.64 -8.73 -9.15
CA ALA A 45 -5.65 -7.88 -7.96
C ALA A 45 -7.06 -7.80 -7.33
N PHE A 46 -8.09 -7.64 -8.16
CA PHE A 46 -9.48 -7.63 -7.71
C PHE A 46 -9.89 -8.93 -7.03
N GLN A 47 -9.58 -10.09 -7.61
CA GLN A 47 -9.85 -11.39 -6.97
C GLN A 47 -9.14 -11.54 -5.61
N ASN A 48 -7.94 -10.99 -5.47
CA ASN A 48 -7.18 -11.08 -4.23
C ASN A 48 -7.68 -10.11 -3.14
N THR A 49 -8.21 -8.94 -3.50
CA THR A 49 -8.52 -7.87 -2.54
C THR A 49 -9.99 -7.51 -2.44
N GLY A 50 -10.82 -7.95 -3.38
CA GLY A 50 -12.23 -7.57 -3.53
C GLY A 50 -12.42 -6.10 -3.93
N THR A 51 -11.34 -5.38 -4.24
CA THR A 51 -11.38 -3.93 -4.49
C THR A 51 -10.92 -3.60 -5.89
N ALA A 52 -11.78 -2.91 -6.64
CA ALA A 52 -11.42 -2.37 -7.93
C ALA A 52 -10.48 -1.17 -7.82
N VAL A 53 -10.38 -0.56 -6.63
CA VAL A 53 -9.48 0.56 -6.35
C VAL A 53 -8.08 0.04 -6.07
N ARG A 54 -7.08 0.79 -6.53
CA ARG A 54 -5.69 0.51 -6.19
C ARG A 54 -5.47 0.63 -4.68
N LYS A 55 -4.81 -0.37 -4.08
CA LYS A 55 -4.27 -0.21 -2.72
C LYS A 55 -3.24 0.91 -2.73
N VAL A 56 -3.49 1.95 -1.92
CA VAL A 56 -2.45 2.91 -1.56
C VAL A 56 -1.35 2.11 -0.87
N GLY A 57 -0.13 2.21 -1.39
CA GLY A 57 0.99 1.48 -0.81
C GLY A 57 1.12 1.88 0.65
N GLY A 58 0.96 0.93 1.57
CA GLY A 58 1.44 1.12 2.93
C GLY A 58 2.94 1.34 2.87
N GLY A 59 3.45 2.26 3.69
CA GLY A 59 4.89 2.38 3.88
C GLY A 59 5.47 1.06 4.38
N HIS A 60 6.77 0.86 4.19
CA HIS A 60 7.47 -0.22 4.87
C HIS A 60 7.20 -0.11 6.38
N PRO A 61 6.90 -1.22 7.09
CA PRO A 61 6.72 -1.19 8.54
C PRO A 61 7.92 -0.46 9.16
N ARG A 62 7.68 0.65 9.87
CA ARG A 62 8.78 1.33 10.56
C ARG A 62 9.27 0.36 11.64
N THR A 63 10.58 0.20 11.76
CA THR A 63 11.26 -0.63 12.78
C THR A 63 10.76 -0.38 14.20
N LYS A 64 10.17 0.79 14.46
CA LYS A 64 9.59 1.15 15.75
C LYS A 64 8.17 0.61 15.90
N THR A 65 7.98 -0.22 16.90
CA THR A 65 6.66 -0.74 17.31
C THR A 65 5.82 0.37 17.94
N ALA A 66 4.49 0.20 18.00
CA ALA A 66 3.61 1.14 18.69
C ALA A 66 3.99 1.35 20.18
N GLY A 67 4.58 0.33 20.83
CA GLY A 67 5.11 0.41 22.19
C GLY A 67 6.29 1.38 22.31
N ASP A 68 7.25 1.30 21.39
CA ASP A 68 8.43 2.17 21.34
C ASP A 68 8.03 3.64 21.23
N GLY A 69 7.00 3.93 20.43
CA GLY A 69 6.45 5.28 20.30
C GLY A 69 5.92 5.83 21.63
N ARG A 70 5.19 5.00 22.39
CA ARG A 70 4.67 5.39 23.72
C ARG A 70 5.80 5.62 24.72
N TYR A 71 6.82 4.76 24.73
CA TYR A 71 7.99 4.92 25.59
C TYR A 71 8.71 6.24 25.33
N ILE A 72 8.98 6.56 24.06
CA ILE A 72 9.64 7.81 23.67
C ILE A 72 8.84 9.04 24.14
N ILE A 73 7.52 9.05 23.92
CA ILE A 73 6.66 10.18 24.31
C ILE A 73 6.67 10.37 25.83
N LEU A 74 6.54 9.29 26.60
CA LEU A 74 6.53 9.37 28.06
C LEU A 74 7.86 9.85 28.64
N HIS A 75 8.99 9.39 28.10
CA HIS A 75 10.31 9.82 28.55
C HIS A 75 10.59 11.29 28.18
N ALA A 76 10.25 11.70 26.96
CA ALA A 76 10.38 13.09 26.54
C ALA A 76 9.49 14.05 27.34
N GLN A 77 8.34 13.59 27.84
CA GLN A 77 7.46 14.38 28.71
C GLN A 77 7.97 14.48 30.14
N ARG A 78 8.53 13.40 30.69
CA ARG A 78 9.05 13.37 32.07
C ARG A 78 10.33 14.18 32.23
N ASP A 79 11.21 14.15 31.24
CA ASP A 79 12.45 14.92 31.25
C ASP A 79 12.69 15.52 29.86
N ARG A 80 12.28 16.79 29.70
CA ARG A 80 12.41 17.51 28.43
C ARG A 80 13.86 17.82 28.04
N GLN A 81 14.80 17.75 28.99
CA GLN A 81 16.22 18.02 28.73
C GLN A 81 16.99 16.75 28.35
N GLN A 82 16.36 15.57 28.41
CA GLN A 82 17.01 14.34 27.99
C GLN A 82 17.32 14.30 26.49
N SER A 83 18.52 13.81 26.19
CA SER A 83 18.95 13.53 24.82
C SER A 83 18.20 12.35 24.21
N ALA A 84 17.91 12.44 22.91
CA ALA A 84 17.30 11.37 22.14
C ALA A 84 18.11 10.06 22.16
N SER A 85 19.44 10.14 22.28
CA SER A 85 20.32 8.97 22.40
C SER A 85 20.05 8.18 23.67
N THR A 86 19.85 8.86 24.80
CA THR A 86 19.52 8.25 26.09
C THR A 86 18.17 7.54 26.05
N ILE A 87 17.18 8.14 25.38
CA ILE A 87 15.85 7.54 25.20
C ILE A 87 15.92 6.33 24.25
N ALA A 88 16.79 6.37 23.24
CA ALA A 88 16.92 5.29 22.26
C ALA A 88 17.74 4.08 22.78
N HIS A 89 18.62 4.27 23.76
CA HIS A 89 19.53 3.23 24.26
C HIS A 89 18.80 1.94 24.70
N PRO A 90 17.75 2.00 25.54
CA PRO A 90 17.02 0.80 25.98
C PRO A 90 16.22 0.12 24.86
N LEU A 91 15.76 0.88 23.86
CA LEU A 91 15.04 0.34 22.71
C LEU A 91 15.97 -0.47 21.79
N CYS A 92 17.26 -0.10 21.74
CA CYS A 92 18.27 -0.80 20.96
C CYS A 92 18.68 -2.12 21.63
N THR A 93 18.79 -2.16 22.96
CA THR A 93 19.21 -3.35 23.71
C THR A 93 18.09 -4.39 23.89
N ALA A 94 16.82 -3.97 23.83
CA ALA A 94 15.67 -4.87 23.97
C ALA A 94 15.41 -5.74 22.70
N THR A 95 16.11 -5.47 21.59
CA THR A 95 15.94 -6.18 20.31
C THR A 95 16.94 -7.34 20.14
N GLY A 96 17.22 -8.07 21.22
CA GLY A 96 18.06 -9.28 21.23
C GLY A 96 17.24 -10.56 21.03
#